data_AF-S7RJ73-F1
#
_entry.id   AF-S7RJ73-F1
#
_cell.length_a   1.000
_cell.length_b   1.000
_cell.length_c   1.000
_cell.angle_alpha   90.00
_cell.angle_beta   90.00
_cell.angle_gamma   90.00
#
_symmetry.space_group_name_H-M   'P 1'
#
loop_
_entity.id
_entity.type
_entity.pdbx_description
1 polymer ?
#
loop_
_entity_poly.entity_id
_entity_poly.type
_entity_poly.pdbx_seq_one_letter_code
_entity_poly.pdbx_strand_id
1 'polypeptide(L)'
;VTIPTSSFDNTANLEKYWNYNYPWGDTHNGAARMVATADHVSASVGVLTLTAQPYSGDSKSGIKYHSGTIYAKEQVNVDGSSAVGYQVEGEFVSPTAKGTWPAFWLNAASGWPPESDIAEWKGNAKLWFNTFDTSRQVASKIVDWPTDGNYHAAKAVLRTIPGNSKDLGISYYLDNKLQATHTAAGKGYESVSSLD
;
A
#
# COMPACT_ATOMS: atom_id res chain seq x y z
N VAL A 1 -5.81 -2.72 -16.37
CA VAL A 1 -5.29 -1.36 -16.14
C VAL A 1 -3.82 -1.46 -15.81
N THR A 2 -2.99 -0.57 -16.36
CA THR A 2 -1.59 -0.42 -15.97
C THR A 2 -1.32 1.06 -15.75
N ILE A 3 -1.00 1.44 -14.52
CA ILE A 3 -0.53 2.79 -14.22
C ILE A 3 0.91 2.87 -14.72
N PRO A 4 1.26 3.83 -15.60
CA PRO A 4 2.61 3.92 -16.13
C PRO A 4 3.61 4.36 -15.06
N THR A 5 4.85 3.91 -15.18
CA THR A 5 5.96 4.35 -14.30
C THR A 5 6.18 5.86 -14.38
N SER A 6 5.86 6.48 -15.52
CA SER A 6 5.87 7.93 -15.70
C SER A 6 4.87 8.69 -14.83
N SER A 7 3.98 7.98 -14.10
CA SER A 7 3.04 8.61 -13.16
C SER A 7 3.74 9.35 -12.02
N PHE A 8 5.03 9.11 -11.79
CA PHE A 8 5.84 9.83 -10.80
C PHE A 8 6.87 10.81 -11.41
N ASP A 9 6.77 11.14 -12.70
CA ASP A 9 7.72 12.08 -13.33
C ASP A 9 7.59 13.51 -12.82
N ASN A 10 6.37 13.93 -12.47
CA ASN A 10 6.03 15.26 -11.99
C ASN A 10 4.62 15.26 -11.34
N THR A 11 4.26 16.36 -10.67
CA THR A 11 2.94 16.54 -10.03
C THR A 11 1.77 16.37 -10.99
N ALA A 12 1.84 16.89 -12.22
CA ALA A 12 0.73 16.77 -13.17
C ALA A 12 0.49 15.30 -13.59
N ASN A 13 1.56 14.52 -13.74
CA ASN A 13 1.46 13.09 -13.98
C ASN A 13 0.94 12.35 -12.75
N LEU A 14 1.39 12.70 -11.54
CA LEU A 14 0.89 12.11 -10.31
C LEU A 14 -0.63 12.28 -10.22
N GLU A 15 -1.10 13.53 -10.34
CA GLU A 15 -2.52 13.88 -10.24
C GLU A 15 -3.37 13.32 -11.37
N LYS A 16 -2.77 12.86 -12.48
CA LYS A 16 -3.51 12.16 -13.53
C LYS A 16 -3.94 10.76 -13.10
N TYR A 17 -3.12 10.05 -12.33
CA TYR A 17 -3.33 8.64 -12.00
C TYR A 17 -3.66 8.39 -10.52
N TRP A 18 -3.35 9.35 -9.66
CA TRP A 18 -3.41 9.22 -8.21
C TRP A 18 -4.22 10.36 -7.58
N ASN A 19 -4.93 10.04 -6.50
CA ASN A 19 -5.52 11.00 -5.59
C ASN A 19 -4.66 11.10 -4.32
N TYR A 20 -4.67 12.24 -3.65
CA TYR A 20 -4.04 12.41 -2.34
C TYR A 20 -4.93 11.88 -1.20
N ASN A 21 -4.34 11.73 -0.02
CA ASN A 21 -4.96 11.25 1.22
C ASN A 21 -5.46 9.80 1.10
N TYR A 22 -6.22 9.32 2.09
CA TYR A 22 -6.93 8.05 1.96
C TYR A 22 -8.28 8.27 1.24
N PRO A 23 -8.86 7.24 0.60
CA PRO A 23 -10.20 7.34 0.01
C PRO A 23 -11.30 7.77 0.99
N TRP A 24 -11.09 7.59 2.30
CA TRP A 24 -12.05 7.92 3.37
C TRP A 24 -11.66 9.16 4.20
N GLY A 25 -10.58 9.87 3.85
CA GLY A 25 -10.16 11.08 4.56
C GLY A 25 -8.66 11.19 4.77
N ASP A 26 -8.25 12.01 5.72
CA ASP A 26 -6.85 12.42 5.92
C ASP A 26 -6.20 11.83 7.19
N THR A 27 -6.89 10.92 7.86
CA THR A 27 -6.33 10.23 9.04
C THR A 27 -6.68 8.75 8.98
N HIS A 28 -5.79 7.94 9.55
CA HIS A 28 -5.99 6.51 9.77
C HIS A 28 -5.49 6.16 11.18
N ASN A 29 -4.84 5.00 11.34
CA ASN A 29 -4.18 4.60 12.57
C ASN A 29 -2.91 5.42 12.83
N GLY A 30 -2.58 5.65 14.10
CA GLY A 30 -1.37 6.36 14.50
C GLY A 30 -1.56 7.86 14.77
N ALA A 31 -0.46 8.60 14.70
CA ALA A 31 -0.38 10.01 15.13
C ALA A 31 -0.09 10.98 13.98
N ALA A 32 -0.31 10.57 12.73
CA ALA A 32 -0.08 11.38 11.54
C ALA A 32 -1.41 11.83 10.89
N ARG A 33 -1.43 13.05 10.34
CA ARG A 33 -2.44 13.50 9.39
C ARG A 33 -1.81 13.58 8.00
N MET A 34 -2.52 13.10 7.00
CA MET A 34 -2.11 13.17 5.60
C MET A 34 -2.44 14.54 5.04
N VAL A 35 -1.44 15.21 4.48
CA VAL A 35 -1.53 16.57 3.98
C VAL A 35 -1.12 16.57 2.52
N ALA A 36 -2.04 16.97 1.65
CA ALA A 36 -1.87 17.00 0.20
C ALA A 36 -1.07 18.24 -0.26
N THR A 37 0.16 18.38 0.23
CA THR A 37 1.09 19.45 -0.16
C THR A 37 2.41 18.87 -0.66
N ALA A 38 3.16 19.67 -1.43
CA ALA A 38 4.47 19.28 -1.95
C ALA A 38 5.50 18.94 -0.86
N ASP A 39 5.31 19.45 0.36
CA ASP A 39 6.17 19.15 1.51
C ASP A 39 6.04 17.70 1.99
N HIS A 40 4.88 17.08 1.74
CA HIS A 40 4.53 15.74 2.22
C HIS A 40 4.32 14.72 1.10
N VAL A 41 3.93 15.17 -0.09
CA VAL A 41 3.75 14.34 -1.28
C VAL A 41 4.39 15.06 -2.46
N SER A 42 5.49 14.52 -2.99
CA SER A 42 6.14 15.06 -4.20
C SER A 42 6.47 13.96 -5.19
N ALA A 43 6.33 14.27 -6.47
CA ALA A 43 6.70 13.38 -7.57
C ALA A 43 7.66 14.12 -8.49
N SER A 44 8.83 13.54 -8.75
CA SER A 44 9.86 14.14 -9.59
C SER A 44 10.79 13.07 -10.15
N VAL A 45 11.09 13.14 -11.44
CA VAL A 45 12.09 12.27 -12.13
C VAL A 45 11.83 10.78 -11.87
N GLY A 46 10.56 10.36 -11.90
CA GLY A 46 10.14 8.97 -11.75
C GLY A 46 10.07 8.49 -10.30
N VAL A 47 10.26 9.38 -9.32
CA VAL A 47 10.24 9.03 -7.88
C VAL A 47 9.11 9.76 -7.19
N LEU A 48 8.25 9.00 -6.50
CA LEU A 48 7.35 9.52 -5.48
C LEU A 48 8.09 9.57 -4.13
N THR A 49 8.04 10.72 -3.47
CA THR A 49 8.54 10.90 -2.11
C THR A 49 7.38 11.26 -1.19
N LEU A 50 7.18 10.44 -0.16
CA LEU A 50 6.28 10.72 0.95
C LEU A 50 7.10 11.11 2.17
N THR A 51 6.80 12.27 2.75
CA THR A 51 7.59 12.84 3.84
C THR A 51 6.74 13.00 5.08
N ALA A 52 7.11 12.30 6.15
CA ALA A 52 6.56 12.55 7.48
C ALA A 52 7.44 13.56 8.25
N GLN A 53 6.82 14.58 8.85
CA GLN A 53 7.50 15.57 9.70
C GLN A 53 6.73 15.80 10.99
N PRO A 54 7.42 16.06 12.12
CA PRO A 54 6.76 16.51 13.34
C PRO A 54 5.92 17.76 13.08
N TYR A 55 4.72 17.80 13.63
CA TYR A 55 3.84 18.95 13.50
C TYR A 55 3.20 19.29 14.85
N SER A 56 3.20 20.58 15.17
CA SER A 56 2.55 21.13 16.36
C SER A 56 1.40 22.05 15.95
N GLY A 57 0.27 21.96 16.65
CA GLY A 57 -0.89 22.83 16.40
C GLY A 57 -1.94 22.21 15.49
N ASP A 58 -1.96 20.88 15.35
CA ASP A 58 -3.10 20.21 14.70
C ASP A 58 -4.36 20.37 15.56
N SER A 59 -5.51 20.47 14.90
CA SER A 59 -6.82 20.58 15.57
C SER A 59 -7.14 19.35 16.42
N LYS A 60 -6.57 18.19 16.09
CA LYS A 60 -6.69 16.95 16.87
C LYS A 60 -5.42 16.75 17.69
N SER A 61 -5.55 16.85 19.03
CA SER A 61 -4.42 16.79 19.97
C SER A 61 -3.56 15.51 19.89
N GLY A 62 -4.11 14.41 19.38
CA GLY A 62 -3.40 13.14 19.14
C GLY A 62 -2.51 13.13 17.90
N ILE A 63 -2.66 14.10 17.00
CA ILE A 63 -1.81 14.24 15.81
C ILE A 63 -0.53 14.97 16.21
N LYS A 64 0.60 14.32 15.94
CA LYS A 64 1.95 14.80 16.26
C LYS A 64 2.83 14.96 15.01
N TYR A 65 2.33 14.50 13.87
CA TYR A 65 3.05 14.50 12.61
C TYR A 65 2.11 14.86 11.47
N HIS A 66 2.63 15.51 10.44
CA HIS A 66 2.01 15.56 9.12
C HIS A 66 2.81 14.66 8.19
N SER A 67 2.12 13.93 7.32
CA SER A 67 2.70 13.01 6.34
C SER A 67 1.93 13.08 5.03
N GLY A 68 2.28 12.25 4.07
CA GLY A 68 1.64 12.15 2.77
C GLY A 68 1.07 10.75 2.52
N THR A 69 -0.05 10.70 1.82
CA THR A 69 -0.59 9.46 1.25
C THR A 69 -1.13 9.73 -0.13
N ILE A 70 -1.06 8.73 -1.00
CA ILE A 70 -1.77 8.71 -2.28
C ILE A 70 -2.53 7.40 -2.46
N TYR A 71 -3.55 7.40 -3.31
CA TYR A 71 -4.20 6.20 -3.81
C TYR A 71 -4.50 6.25 -5.30
N ALA A 72 -4.49 5.10 -5.96
CA ALA A 72 -4.79 5.00 -7.39
C ALA A 72 -6.23 5.43 -7.68
N LYS A 73 -6.43 6.23 -8.75
CA LYS A 73 -7.75 6.59 -9.25
C LYS A 73 -8.47 5.43 -9.92
N GLU A 74 -7.71 4.52 -10.52
CA GLU A 74 -8.26 3.35 -11.19
C GLU A 74 -8.42 2.19 -10.21
N GLN A 75 -9.58 1.53 -10.28
CA GLN A 75 -9.90 0.33 -9.52
C GLN A 75 -9.82 -0.88 -10.44
N VAL A 76 -9.38 -2.02 -9.90
CA VAL A 76 -9.31 -3.29 -10.63
C VAL A 76 -9.98 -4.40 -9.85
N ASN A 77 -11.11 -4.89 -10.35
CA ASN A 77 -11.88 -5.98 -9.75
C ASN A 77 -11.29 -7.32 -10.17
N VAL A 78 -10.74 -8.06 -9.21
CA VAL A 78 -10.28 -9.45 -9.43
C VAL A 78 -11.37 -10.39 -8.95
N ASP A 79 -12.22 -10.86 -9.85
CA ASP A 79 -13.39 -11.70 -9.52
C ASP A 79 -13.54 -12.91 -10.46
N GLY A 80 -12.62 -13.08 -11.41
CA GLY A 80 -12.66 -14.12 -12.43
C GLY A 80 -13.55 -13.80 -13.62
N SER A 81 -14.31 -12.71 -13.57
CA SER A 81 -15.12 -12.21 -14.69
C SER A 81 -14.39 -11.07 -15.41
N SER A 82 -14.03 -10.03 -14.66
CA SER A 82 -13.37 -8.81 -15.15
C SER A 82 -11.86 -8.99 -15.24
N ALA A 83 -11.29 -9.74 -14.28
CA ALA A 83 -9.90 -10.18 -14.31
C ALA A 83 -9.73 -11.50 -13.55
N VAL A 84 -9.00 -12.44 -14.16
CA VAL A 84 -8.59 -13.70 -13.51
C VAL A 84 -7.34 -13.54 -12.62
N GLY A 85 -6.74 -12.36 -12.65
CA GLY A 85 -5.60 -12.02 -11.81
C GLY A 85 -5.13 -10.58 -11.99
N TYR A 86 -4.36 -10.11 -11.03
CA TYR A 86 -3.77 -8.78 -11.03
C TYR A 86 -2.40 -8.80 -10.37
N GLN A 87 -1.48 -8.00 -10.89
CA GLN A 87 -0.16 -7.80 -10.30
C GLN A 87 -0.05 -6.34 -9.88
N VAL A 88 0.45 -6.14 -8.67
CA VAL A 88 0.80 -4.84 -8.12
C VAL A 88 2.20 -4.92 -7.55
N GLU A 89 3.03 -3.94 -7.88
CA GLU A 89 4.45 -3.92 -7.58
C GLU A 89 4.92 -2.48 -7.40
N GLY A 90 5.80 -2.27 -6.43
CA GLY A 90 6.48 -1.01 -6.20
C GLY A 90 7.91 -1.25 -5.72
N GLU A 91 8.78 -0.29 -5.98
CA GLU A 91 10.17 -0.29 -5.51
C GLU A 91 10.33 0.77 -4.42
N PHE A 92 10.96 0.39 -3.30
CA PHE A 92 10.96 1.21 -2.10
C PHE A 92 12.37 1.38 -1.54
N VAL A 93 12.66 2.61 -1.10
CA VAL A 93 13.66 2.92 -0.07
C VAL A 93 12.87 3.33 1.17
N SER A 94 12.51 2.35 2.00
CA SER A 94 11.60 2.58 3.13
C SER A 94 12.33 2.84 4.44
N PRO A 95 11.97 3.87 5.23
CA PRO A 95 12.58 4.10 6.54
C PRO A 95 12.15 3.04 7.56
N THR A 96 13.15 2.49 8.26
CA THR A 96 12.96 1.46 9.30
C THR A 96 13.22 1.99 10.70
N ALA A 97 13.23 3.32 10.87
CA ALA A 97 13.50 3.97 12.14
C ALA A 97 12.30 3.85 13.10
N LYS A 98 12.56 3.73 14.40
CA LYS A 98 11.49 3.63 15.40
C LYS A 98 10.49 4.79 15.25
N GLY A 99 9.21 4.45 15.15
CA GLY A 99 8.12 5.42 15.02
C GLY A 99 7.68 5.69 13.58
N THR A 100 8.42 5.23 12.57
CA THR A 100 7.92 5.21 11.18
C THR A 100 7.03 3.99 10.98
N TRP A 101 5.99 4.15 10.17
CA TRP A 101 5.17 3.05 9.68
C TRP A 101 4.79 3.26 8.22
N PRO A 102 5.76 3.19 7.30
CA PRO A 102 5.41 3.21 5.90
C PRO A 102 4.62 1.94 5.52
N ALA A 103 3.69 2.05 4.59
CA ALA A 103 2.97 0.90 4.05
C ALA A 103 2.66 1.02 2.55
N PHE A 104 2.41 -0.13 1.94
CA PHE A 104 1.92 -0.31 0.58
C PHE A 104 0.94 -1.46 0.57
N TRP A 105 -0.32 -1.19 0.26
CA TRP A 105 -1.39 -2.14 0.51
C TRP A 105 -2.55 -2.01 -0.46
N LEU A 106 -3.41 -3.03 -0.49
CA LEU A 106 -4.68 -3.04 -1.23
C LEU A 106 -5.83 -3.18 -0.25
N ASN A 107 -6.91 -2.43 -0.47
CA ASN A 107 -8.17 -2.65 0.25
C ASN A 107 -9.21 -3.39 -0.63
N ALA A 108 -10.40 -3.60 -0.09
CA ALA A 108 -11.54 -4.04 -0.86
C ALA A 108 -12.29 -2.87 -1.50
N ALA A 109 -12.93 -3.18 -2.63
CA ALA A 109 -13.86 -2.34 -3.40
C ALA A 109 -14.85 -1.53 -2.58
N SER A 110 -15.46 -2.24 -1.64
CA SER A 110 -16.61 -1.80 -0.90
C SER A 110 -16.56 -2.51 0.43
N GLY A 111 -16.43 -1.72 1.49
CA GLY A 111 -16.29 -2.21 2.84
C GLY A 111 -14.86 -2.60 3.20
N TRP A 112 -14.72 -3.10 4.41
CA TRP A 112 -13.48 -3.59 4.97
C TRP A 112 -13.82 -4.69 5.98
N PRO A 113 -13.12 -5.84 6.00
CA PRO A 113 -12.13 -6.35 5.02
C PRO A 113 -12.75 -7.00 3.75
N PRO A 114 -11.97 -7.56 2.79
CA PRO A 114 -10.54 -7.91 2.87
C PRO A 114 -9.54 -6.74 2.69
N GLU A 115 -8.36 -6.90 3.28
CA GLU A 115 -7.19 -6.02 3.11
C GLU A 115 -5.93 -6.86 2.88
N SER A 116 -5.02 -6.38 2.03
CA SER A 116 -3.75 -7.03 1.76
C SER A 116 -2.61 -6.00 1.88
N ASP A 117 -1.83 -6.11 2.94
CA ASP A 117 -0.59 -5.38 3.09
C ASP A 117 0.50 -6.07 2.28
N ILE A 118 0.95 -5.41 1.23
CA ILE A 118 2.05 -5.88 0.37
C ILE A 118 3.38 -5.49 0.99
N ALA A 119 3.42 -4.39 1.72
CA ALA A 119 4.55 -4.03 2.54
C ALA A 119 4.11 -3.17 3.72
N GLU A 120 4.55 -3.52 4.93
CA GLU A 120 4.59 -2.59 6.05
C GLU A 120 5.95 -2.67 6.77
N TRP A 121 6.45 -1.51 7.19
CA TRP A 121 7.67 -1.40 7.99
C TRP A 121 7.37 -0.75 9.34
N LYS A 122 7.28 -1.54 10.40
CA LYS A 122 6.80 -1.07 11.73
C LYS A 122 7.95 -0.60 12.62
N GLY A 123 8.71 0.38 12.12
CA GLY A 123 9.82 1.01 12.83
C GLY A 123 10.99 0.08 13.17
N ASN A 124 11.21 -0.93 12.33
CA ASN A 124 12.37 -1.82 12.36
C ASN A 124 12.66 -2.38 10.96
N ALA A 125 13.80 -3.06 10.80
CA ALA A 125 14.25 -3.65 9.53
C ALA A 125 13.52 -4.96 9.18
N LYS A 126 12.18 -4.95 9.28
CA LYS A 126 11.32 -6.05 8.89
C LYS A 126 10.28 -5.56 7.89
N LEU A 127 10.00 -6.39 6.91
CA LEU A 127 8.91 -6.24 5.98
C LEU A 127 7.79 -7.21 6.36
N TRP A 128 6.58 -6.69 6.52
CA TRP A 128 5.39 -7.47 6.82
C TRP A 128 4.52 -7.58 5.57
N PHE A 129 4.15 -8.81 5.25
CA PHE A 129 3.05 -9.12 4.33
C PHE A 129 1.86 -9.59 5.17
N ASN A 130 0.71 -8.96 5.04
CA ASN A 130 -0.50 -9.38 5.73
C ASN A 130 -1.67 -9.55 4.77
N THR A 131 -2.55 -10.48 5.10
CA THR A 131 -3.87 -10.59 4.50
C THR A 131 -4.89 -10.64 5.62
N PHE A 132 -5.75 -9.62 5.72
CA PHE A 132 -6.82 -9.55 6.70
C PHE A 132 -8.12 -10.03 6.08
N ASP A 133 -8.68 -11.11 6.63
CA ASP A 133 -10.06 -11.52 6.36
C ASP A 133 -11.03 -10.84 7.32
N THR A 134 -10.57 -10.59 8.55
CA THR A 134 -11.22 -9.78 9.59
C THR A 134 -10.15 -9.03 10.38
N SER A 135 -10.52 -8.12 11.27
CA SER A 135 -9.57 -7.48 12.21
C SER A 135 -8.86 -8.45 13.15
N ARG A 136 -9.27 -9.73 13.20
CA ARG A 136 -8.70 -10.77 14.08
C ARG A 136 -8.20 -12.00 13.34
N GLN A 137 -8.52 -12.13 12.06
CA GLN A 137 -8.09 -13.24 11.22
C GLN A 137 -7.13 -12.68 10.18
N VAL A 138 -5.85 -12.87 10.44
CA VAL A 138 -4.74 -12.31 9.67
C VAL A 138 -3.75 -13.41 9.34
N ALA A 139 -3.47 -13.60 8.05
CA ALA A 139 -2.32 -14.37 7.61
C ALA A 139 -1.13 -13.43 7.46
N SER A 140 -0.01 -13.72 8.11
CA SER A 140 1.17 -12.86 8.11
C SER A 140 2.43 -13.61 7.73
N LYS A 141 3.27 -12.96 6.93
CA LYS A 141 4.65 -13.36 6.68
C LYS A 141 5.56 -12.17 6.97
N ILE A 142 6.53 -12.38 7.85
CA ILE A 142 7.54 -11.37 8.18
C ILE A 142 8.88 -11.83 7.63
N VAL A 143 9.58 -10.94 6.94
CA VAL A 143 10.92 -11.17 6.39
C VAL A 143 11.86 -10.04 6.76
N ASP A 144 13.15 -10.26 6.61
CA ASP A 144 14.15 -9.21 6.75
C ASP A 144 14.02 -8.21 5.60
N TRP A 145 13.99 -6.91 5.93
CA TRP A 145 14.10 -5.85 4.94
C TRP A 145 15.58 -5.49 4.77
N PRO A 146 16.13 -5.46 3.54
CA PRO A 146 17.49 -5.01 3.31
C PRO A 146 17.68 -3.56 3.75
N THR A 147 18.74 -3.30 4.53
CA THR A 147 19.08 -1.96 5.03
C THR A 147 20.32 -1.40 4.34
N ASP A 148 20.47 -1.68 3.04
CA ASP A 148 21.61 -1.29 2.23
C ASP A 148 21.43 0.09 1.55
N GLY A 149 20.24 0.69 1.70
CA GLY A 149 19.89 1.99 1.13
C GLY A 149 19.49 1.94 -0.35
N ASN A 150 19.36 0.74 -0.93
CA ASN A 150 18.93 0.56 -2.31
C ASN A 150 17.41 0.41 -2.41
N TYR A 151 16.90 0.57 -3.62
CA TYR A 151 15.52 0.22 -3.94
C TYR A 151 15.34 -1.30 -3.90
N HIS A 152 14.29 -1.76 -3.24
CA HIS A 152 13.87 -3.16 -3.23
C HIS A 152 12.41 -3.27 -3.63
N ALA A 153 12.09 -4.33 -4.37
CA ALA A 153 10.76 -4.51 -4.95
C ALA A 153 9.86 -5.33 -4.01
N ALA A 154 8.72 -4.75 -3.61
CA ALA A 154 7.64 -5.49 -2.96
C ALA A 154 6.47 -5.66 -3.95
N LYS A 155 6.02 -6.89 -4.12
CA LYS A 155 4.99 -7.25 -5.10
C LYS A 155 3.96 -8.20 -4.52
N ALA A 156 2.72 -8.04 -4.95
CA ALA A 156 1.68 -9.05 -4.82
C ALA A 156 1.11 -9.45 -6.18
N VAL A 157 0.83 -10.75 -6.33
CA VAL A 157 0.10 -11.32 -7.46
C VAL A 157 -1.18 -11.96 -6.95
N LEU A 158 -2.31 -11.40 -7.34
CA LEU A 158 -3.66 -11.85 -7.03
C LEU A 158 -4.14 -12.78 -8.14
N ARG A 159 -4.76 -13.90 -7.78
CA ARG A 159 -5.35 -14.87 -8.73
C ARG A 159 -6.67 -15.41 -8.20
N THR A 160 -7.63 -15.60 -9.10
CA THR A 160 -8.78 -16.45 -8.79
C THR A 160 -8.35 -17.89 -8.54
N ILE A 161 -9.03 -18.55 -7.61
CA ILE A 161 -8.76 -19.94 -7.27
C ILE A 161 -9.70 -20.85 -8.10
N PRO A 162 -9.18 -21.78 -8.91
CA PRO A 162 -10.03 -22.69 -9.70
C PRO A 162 -11.02 -23.45 -8.81
N GLY A 163 -12.31 -23.40 -9.16
CA GLY A 163 -13.38 -24.04 -8.39
C GLY A 163 -13.80 -23.28 -7.12
N ASN A 164 -13.23 -22.12 -6.83
CA ASN A 164 -13.63 -21.25 -5.72
C ASN A 164 -13.91 -19.83 -6.25
N SER A 165 -15.19 -19.46 -6.26
CA SER A 165 -15.67 -18.16 -6.74
C SER A 165 -15.75 -17.09 -5.65
N LYS A 166 -15.31 -17.39 -4.42
CA LYS A 166 -15.43 -16.49 -3.27
C LYS A 166 -14.09 -15.91 -2.83
N ASP A 167 -13.03 -16.68 -2.97
CA ASP A 167 -11.73 -16.36 -2.40
C ASP A 167 -10.68 -16.08 -3.49
N LEU A 168 -9.65 -15.34 -3.12
CA LEU A 168 -8.53 -15.02 -3.98
C LEU A 168 -7.22 -15.51 -3.36
N GLY A 169 -6.36 -16.08 -4.19
CA GLY A 169 -4.98 -16.36 -3.80
C GLY A 169 -4.14 -15.11 -3.98
N ILE A 170 -3.30 -14.79 -2.99
CA ILE A 170 -2.34 -13.68 -3.06
C ILE A 170 -0.95 -14.24 -2.80
N SER A 171 -0.06 -14.06 -3.77
CA SER A 171 1.35 -14.42 -3.61
C SER A 171 2.19 -13.16 -3.44
N TYR A 172 3.00 -13.12 -2.38
CA TYR A 172 3.84 -12.00 -2.01
C TYR A 172 5.30 -12.25 -2.33
N TYR A 173 5.96 -11.24 -2.88
CA TYR A 173 7.35 -11.32 -3.33
C TYR A 173 8.17 -10.15 -2.78
N LEU A 174 9.42 -10.45 -2.41
CA LEU A 174 10.48 -9.49 -2.16
C LEU A 174 11.60 -9.74 -3.17
N ASP A 175 11.96 -8.74 -3.97
CA ASP A 175 12.97 -8.83 -5.03
C ASP A 175 12.76 -10.04 -5.95
N ASN A 176 11.53 -10.20 -6.44
CA ASN A 176 11.08 -11.31 -7.28
C ASN A 176 11.14 -12.71 -6.63
N LYS A 177 11.52 -12.83 -5.35
CA LYS A 177 11.50 -14.10 -4.61
C LYS A 177 10.18 -14.25 -3.86
N LEU A 178 9.48 -15.35 -4.11
CA LEU A 178 8.24 -15.69 -3.41
C LEU A 178 8.51 -15.85 -1.91
N GLN A 179 7.77 -15.13 -1.08
CA GLN A 179 7.91 -15.17 0.38
C GLN A 179 6.74 -15.92 1.04
N ALA A 180 5.53 -15.75 0.52
CA ALA A 180 4.33 -16.41 1.00
C ALA A 180 3.22 -16.42 -0.06
N THR A 181 2.30 -17.36 0.09
CA THR A 181 1.01 -17.35 -0.60
C THR A 181 -0.09 -17.44 0.47
N HIS A 182 -0.96 -16.45 0.52
CA HIS A 182 -2.11 -16.39 1.40
C HIS A 182 -3.41 -16.57 0.59
N THR A 183 -4.50 -16.83 1.30
CA THR A 183 -5.85 -16.80 0.75
C THR A 183 -6.60 -15.66 1.40
N ALA A 184 -7.21 -14.80 0.60
CA ALA A 184 -8.15 -13.80 1.05
C ALA A 184 -9.56 -14.33 0.94
N ALA A 185 -10.22 -14.47 2.08
CA ALA A 185 -11.54 -15.06 2.18
C ALA A 185 -12.63 -14.04 1.86
N GLY A 186 -13.55 -14.45 0.99
CA GLY A 186 -14.93 -13.97 1.04
C GLY A 186 -15.35 -12.87 0.08
N LYS A 187 -14.48 -12.01 -0.50
CA LYS A 187 -14.86 -11.00 -1.53
C LYS A 187 -13.69 -10.61 -2.45
N GLY A 188 -13.98 -10.31 -3.71
CA GLY A 188 -13.00 -9.85 -4.69
C GLY A 188 -12.28 -8.57 -4.27
N TYR A 189 -11.00 -8.44 -4.62
CA TYR A 189 -10.23 -7.22 -4.40
C TYR A 189 -10.58 -6.16 -5.44
N GLU A 190 -10.59 -4.89 -5.02
CA GLU A 190 -10.37 -3.74 -5.90
C GLU A 190 -9.10 -3.06 -5.47
N SER A 191 -8.19 -2.79 -6.40
CA SER A 191 -6.94 -2.12 -6.04
C SER A 191 -7.17 -0.67 -5.64
N VAL A 192 -7.26 -0.38 -4.34
CA VAL A 192 -6.79 0.92 -3.81
C VAL A 192 -5.38 0.67 -3.32
N SER A 193 -4.38 1.00 -4.15
CA SER A 193 -3.00 1.02 -3.68
C SER A 193 -2.79 2.29 -2.87
N SER A 194 -2.81 2.22 -1.54
CA SER A 194 -2.42 3.34 -0.70
C SER A 194 -0.99 3.20 -0.20
N LEU A 195 -0.28 4.32 -0.19
CA LEU A 195 1.06 4.47 0.34
C LEU A 195 1.00 5.47 1.49
N ASP A 196 1.32 5.07 2.71
CA ASP A 196 1.46 5.94 3.89
C ASP A 196 2.78 5.72 4.63
#